data_AF-A0A161M367-F1
#
_entry.id   AF-A0A161M367-F1
#
_cell.length_a   1.000
_cell.length_b   1.000
_cell.length_c   1.000
_cell.angle_alpha   90.00
_cell.angle_beta   90.00
_cell.angle_gamma   90.00
#
_symmetry.space_group_name_H-M   'P 1'
#
loop_
_entity.id
_entity.type
_entity.pdbx_description
1 polymer ?
#
loop_
_entity_poly.entity_id
_entity_poly.type
_entity_poly.pdbx_seq_one_letter_code
_entity_poly.pdbx_strand_id
1 'polypeptide(L)'
;TEYMRLRQIKRFKRADEVKLAWTMNKQHMTDLLIEEHKKWRECKAVWECKFVDEPHARCMKQAQIVRSDNEVLTSRIKIINAVTPIPTMYTWAPIQQNFMVEDETVLHNIPYMGDEILDQDGTFIEELIKNYDGKVHGDRETGFIDDSIFVELVNALIQY
;
A
#
# COMPACT_ATOMS: atom_id res chain seq x y z
N THR A 1 14.20 -21.94 -19.60
CA THR A 1 13.32 -22.90 -18.91
C THR A 1 11.92 -22.81 -19.52
N GLU A 2 11.15 -23.90 -19.46
CA GLU A 2 9.81 -23.97 -20.07
C GLU A 2 8.86 -22.87 -19.56
N TYR A 3 8.97 -22.53 -18.27
CA TYR A 3 8.30 -21.38 -17.66
C TYR A 3 8.53 -20.06 -18.41
N MET A 4 9.78 -19.73 -18.75
CA MET A 4 10.11 -18.48 -19.47
C MET A 4 9.52 -18.46 -20.89
N ARG A 5 9.49 -19.63 -21.56
CA ARG A 5 8.90 -19.77 -22.91
C ARG A 5 7.40 -19.52 -22.89
N LEU A 6 6.67 -20.17 -21.98
CA LEU A 6 5.22 -19.99 -21.81
C LEU A 6 4.87 -18.54 -21.48
N ARG A 7 5.61 -17.92 -20.55
CA ARG A 7 5.41 -16.53 -20.17
C ARG A 7 5.57 -15.55 -21.35
N GLN A 8 6.58 -15.75 -22.20
CA GLN A 8 6.79 -14.91 -23.38
C GLN A 8 5.66 -15.06 -24.42
N ILE A 9 5.24 -16.29 -24.70
CA ILE A 9 4.15 -16.58 -25.65
C ILE A 9 2.84 -15.94 -25.15
N LYS A 10 2.53 -16.13 -23.87
CA LYS A 10 1.31 -15.59 -23.26
C LYS A 10 1.31 -14.06 -23.25
N ARG A 11 2.45 -13.44 -22.93
CA ARG A 11 2.62 -11.99 -23.01
C ARG A 11 2.38 -11.45 -24.43
N PHE A 12 2.90 -12.15 -25.45
CA PHE A 12 2.70 -11.74 -26.84
C PHE A 12 1.23 -11.87 -27.26
N LYS A 13 0.58 -13.01 -26.98
CA LYS A 13 -0.83 -13.25 -27.31
C LYS A 13 -1.77 -12.24 -26.64
N ARG A 14 -1.50 -11.90 -25.37
CA ARG A 14 -2.35 -10.99 -24.58
C ARG A 14 -2.09 -9.50 -24.84
N ALA A 15 -1.08 -9.16 -25.64
CA ALA A 15 -0.67 -7.76 -25.81
C ALA A 15 -1.81 -6.88 -26.36
N ASP A 16 -2.56 -7.37 -27.34
CA ASP A 16 -3.65 -6.59 -27.94
C ASP A 16 -4.90 -6.56 -27.06
N GLU A 17 -5.21 -7.66 -26.37
CA GLU A 17 -6.27 -7.70 -25.36
C GLU A 17 -6.02 -6.68 -24.24
N VAL A 18 -4.78 -6.59 -23.75
CA VAL A 18 -4.39 -5.60 -22.73
C VAL A 18 -4.51 -4.18 -23.25
N LYS A 19 -4.12 -3.91 -24.52
CA LYS A 19 -4.31 -2.57 -25.12
C LYS A 19 -5.79 -2.18 -25.23
N LEU A 20 -6.65 -3.12 -25.62
CA LEU A 20 -8.09 -2.89 -25.69
C LEU A 20 -8.66 -2.65 -24.29
N ALA A 21 -8.36 -3.51 -23.32
CA ALA A 21 -8.79 -3.36 -21.94
C ALA A 21 -8.32 -2.03 -21.33
N TRP A 22 -7.08 -1.62 -21.60
CA TRP A 22 -6.55 -0.32 -21.19
C TRP A 22 -7.35 0.83 -21.78
N THR A 23 -7.67 0.76 -23.07
CA THR A 23 -8.42 1.82 -23.77
C THR A 23 -9.83 1.93 -23.22
N MET A 24 -10.51 0.80 -22.98
CA MET A 24 -11.82 0.76 -22.34
C MET A 24 -11.77 1.31 -20.91
N ASN A 25 -10.78 0.90 -20.11
CA ASN A 25 -10.59 1.40 -18.75
C ASN A 25 -10.33 2.91 -18.73
N LYS A 26 -9.51 3.41 -19.67
CA LYS A 26 -9.26 4.86 -19.80
C LYS A 26 -10.54 5.63 -20.09
N GLN A 27 -11.40 5.12 -20.98
CA GLN A 27 -12.69 5.75 -21.25
C GLN A 27 -13.57 5.77 -20.00
N HIS A 28 -13.71 4.62 -19.32
CA HIS A 28 -14.47 4.52 -18.08
C HIS A 28 -13.99 5.48 -16.99
N MET A 29 -12.67 5.57 -16.78
CA MET A 29 -12.07 6.51 -15.83
C MET A 29 -12.31 7.97 -16.23
N THR A 30 -12.30 8.27 -17.53
CA THR A 30 -12.61 9.61 -18.03
C THR A 30 -14.05 9.99 -17.72
N ASP A 31 -14.99 9.07 -17.94
CA ASP A 31 -16.42 9.29 -17.69
C ASP A 31 -16.70 9.51 -16.19
N LEU A 32 -16.09 8.69 -15.32
CA LEU A 32 -16.15 8.87 -13.87
C LEU A 32 -15.60 10.23 -13.44
N LEU A 33 -14.46 10.65 -14.02
CA LEU A 33 -13.85 11.94 -13.70
C LEU A 33 -14.72 13.12 -14.16
N ILE A 34 -15.42 13.00 -15.29
CA ILE A 34 -16.37 14.02 -15.75
C ILE A 34 -17.53 14.14 -14.75
N GLU A 35 -18.06 13.03 -14.25
CA GLU A 35 -19.14 13.02 -13.26
C GLU A 35 -18.70 13.64 -11.93
N GLU A 36 -17.55 13.23 -11.40
CA GLU A 36 -17.01 13.77 -10.16
C GLU A 36 -16.65 15.26 -10.29
N HIS A 37 -16.09 15.68 -11.43
CA HIS A 37 -15.82 17.09 -11.69
C HIS A 37 -17.10 17.93 -11.79
N LYS A 38 -18.19 17.36 -12.30
CA LYS A 38 -19.51 18.01 -12.27
C LYS A 38 -19.98 18.20 -10.82
N LYS A 39 -19.95 17.14 -10.00
CA LYS A 39 -20.31 17.20 -8.56
C LYS A 39 -19.45 18.24 -7.81
N TRP A 40 -18.15 18.26 -8.09
CA TRP A 40 -17.24 19.21 -7.47
C TRP A 40 -17.53 20.66 -7.87
N ARG A 41 -17.84 20.94 -9.13
CA ARG A 41 -18.24 22.29 -9.59
C ARG A 41 -19.58 22.74 -9.01
N GLU A 42 -20.50 21.81 -8.76
CA GLU A 42 -21.78 22.10 -8.10
C GLU A 42 -21.61 22.31 -6.58
N CYS A 43 -20.52 21.79 -6.01
CA CYS A 43 -20.18 22.01 -4.61
C CYS A 43 -19.80 23.48 -4.36
N LYS A 44 -20.43 24.09 -3.36
CA LYS A 44 -20.18 25.48 -2.95
C LYS A 44 -19.06 25.62 -1.91
N ALA A 45 -18.36 24.54 -1.58
CA ALA A 45 -17.30 24.56 -0.59
C ALA A 45 -16.11 25.38 -1.11
N VAL A 46 -15.79 26.47 -0.43
CA VAL A 46 -14.63 27.31 -0.71
C VAL A 46 -13.72 27.27 0.51
N TRP A 47 -12.44 27.00 0.29
CA TRP A 47 -11.43 27.20 1.33
C TRP A 47 -11.04 28.68 1.36
N GLU A 48 -11.17 29.31 2.52
CA GLU A 48 -10.77 30.70 2.74
C GLU A 48 -9.69 30.74 3.82
N CYS A 49 -8.51 31.27 3.48
CA CYS A 49 -7.46 31.51 4.46
C CYS A 49 -7.83 32.71 5.33
N LYS A 50 -8.48 32.45 6.46
CA LYS A 50 -8.79 33.50 7.44
C LYS A 50 -7.61 33.71 8.38
N PHE A 51 -6.99 34.88 8.27
CA PHE A 51 -6.08 35.40 9.29
C PHE A 51 -6.93 35.88 10.47
N VAL A 52 -7.16 35.00 11.44
CA VAL A 52 -7.87 35.39 12.65
C VAL A 52 -6.89 36.19 13.53
N ASP A 53 -7.12 37.49 13.67
CA ASP A 53 -6.44 38.33 14.66
C ASP A 53 -7.06 38.14 16.04
N GLU A 54 -6.84 36.94 16.58
CA GLU A 54 -7.15 36.64 17.96
C GLU A 54 -6.16 37.36 18.91
N PRO A 55 -6.62 37.93 20.03
CA PRO A 55 -5.75 38.62 20.99
C PRO A 55 -4.57 37.77 21.50
N HIS A 56 -4.75 36.45 21.57
CA HIS A 56 -3.72 35.48 21.98
C HIS A 56 -2.74 35.11 20.85
N ALA A 57 -2.94 35.60 19.62
CA ALA A 57 -2.07 35.27 18.49
C ALA A 57 -0.62 35.74 18.66
N ARG A 58 -0.36 36.72 19.54
CA ARG A 58 1.01 37.20 19.85
C ARG A 58 1.82 36.21 20.69
N CYS A 59 1.18 35.30 21.41
CA CYS A 59 1.84 34.27 22.22
C CYS A 59 1.77 32.87 21.60
N MET A 60 1.18 32.72 20.41
CA MET A 60 1.14 31.45 19.69
C MET A 60 2.41 31.19 18.88
N LYS A 61 2.76 29.91 18.72
CA LYS A 61 3.87 29.49 17.87
C LYS A 61 3.60 29.84 16.41
N GLN A 62 4.65 30.24 15.70
CA GLN A 62 4.63 30.50 14.27
C GLN A 62 5.42 29.42 13.53
N ALA A 63 4.94 29.05 12.34
CA ALA A 63 5.67 28.23 11.40
C ALA A 63 6.29 29.14 10.33
N GLN A 64 7.54 28.87 9.99
CA GLN A 64 8.25 29.56 8.92
C GLN A 64 8.69 28.55 7.87
N ILE A 65 8.48 28.91 6.61
CA ILE A 65 8.92 28.12 5.46
C ILE A 65 9.81 29.04 4.63
N VAL A 66 11.03 28.58 4.37
CA VAL A 66 11.94 29.24 3.45
C VAL A 66 11.69 28.68 2.06
N ARG A 67 11.25 29.53 1.14
CA ARG A 67 11.04 29.16 -0.25
C ARG A 67 12.39 29.14 -0.99
N SER A 68 12.42 28.48 -2.15
CA SER A 68 13.62 28.35 -3.00
C SER A 68 14.24 29.68 -3.46
N ASP A 69 13.50 30.78 -3.41
CA ASP A 69 13.94 32.15 -3.69
C ASP A 69 14.48 32.88 -2.45
N ASN A 70 14.70 32.14 -1.34
CA ASN A 70 15.07 32.65 -0.02
C ASN A 70 14.03 33.59 0.63
N GLU A 71 12.80 33.64 0.11
CA GLU A 71 11.70 34.34 0.78
C GLU A 71 11.23 33.53 2.00
N VAL A 72 11.04 34.21 3.13
CA VAL A 72 10.55 33.59 4.36
C VAL A 72 9.04 33.82 4.48
N LEU A 73 8.26 32.76 4.27
CA LEU A 73 6.82 32.76 4.48
C LEU A 73 6.53 32.39 5.94
N THR A 74 5.79 33.24 6.63
CA THR A 74 5.40 33.02 8.03
C THR A 74 3.89 32.79 8.14
N SER A 75 3.49 31.76 8.90
CA SER A 75 2.08 31.50 9.21
C SER A 75 1.90 31.10 10.68
N ARG A 76 0.71 31.33 11.22
CA ARG A 76 0.37 30.98 12.62
C ARG A 76 0.03 29.50 12.73
N ILE A 77 0.52 28.83 13.78
CA ILE A 77 0.17 27.42 14.04
C ILE A 77 -1.20 27.36 14.70
N LYS A 78 -2.15 26.64 14.09
CA LYS A 78 -3.42 26.29 14.73
C LYS A 78 -3.22 25.03 15.57
N ILE A 79 -3.47 25.15 16.87
CA ILE A 79 -3.39 24.01 17.79
C ILE A 79 -4.65 23.16 17.61
N ILE A 80 -4.45 21.88 17.28
CA ILE A 80 -5.52 20.89 17.35
C ILE A 80 -5.57 20.40 18.81
N ASN A 81 -6.75 20.52 19.43
CA ASN A 81 -6.92 20.12 20.82
C ASN A 81 -6.62 18.62 20.99
N ALA A 82 -5.92 18.27 22.07
CA ALA A 82 -5.66 16.88 22.41
C ALA A 82 -6.98 16.13 22.66
N VAL A 83 -7.09 14.94 22.08
CA VAL A 83 -8.20 14.01 22.30
C VAL A 83 -7.68 12.83 23.11
N THR A 84 -8.52 12.25 23.96
CA THR A 84 -8.14 11.08 24.78
C THR A 84 -7.77 9.89 23.89
N PRO A 85 -6.56 9.34 24.01
CA PRO A 85 -6.16 8.17 23.23
C PRO A 85 -6.89 6.92 23.71
N ILE A 86 -7.22 6.04 22.77
CA ILE A 86 -7.73 4.70 23.05
C ILE A 86 -6.52 3.74 23.13
N PRO A 87 -6.53 2.72 24.01
CA PRO A 87 -5.47 1.71 24.04
C PRO A 87 -5.28 1.00 22.69
N THR A 88 -4.04 0.61 22.38
CA THR A 88 -3.72 -0.19 21.20
C THR A 88 -4.42 -1.54 21.27
N MET A 89 -5.27 -1.83 20.30
CA MET A 89 -6.03 -3.07 20.19
C MET A 89 -5.93 -3.60 18.76
N TYR A 90 -5.69 -4.89 18.62
CA TYR A 90 -5.82 -5.60 17.35
C TYR A 90 -7.25 -6.08 17.16
N THR A 91 -7.67 -6.23 15.90
CA THR A 91 -8.99 -6.73 15.55
C THR A 91 -9.00 -8.26 15.61
N TRP A 92 -9.98 -8.82 16.31
CA TRP A 92 -10.19 -10.26 16.42
C TRP A 92 -11.60 -10.61 15.94
N ALA A 93 -11.76 -11.77 15.30
CA ALA A 93 -13.08 -12.29 14.97
C ALA A 93 -13.71 -12.94 16.23
N PRO A 94 -14.97 -12.65 16.57
CA PRO A 94 -15.63 -13.28 17.70
C PRO A 94 -15.95 -14.75 17.41
N ILE A 95 -15.67 -15.64 18.35
CA ILE A 95 -15.95 -17.09 18.23
C ILE A 95 -16.89 -17.56 19.34
N GLN A 96 -17.84 -18.45 18.98
CA GLN A 96 -18.74 -19.10 19.95
C GLN A 96 -18.18 -20.44 20.47
N GLN A 97 -17.30 -21.06 19.69
CA GLN A 97 -16.62 -22.31 20.02
C GLN A 97 -15.22 -22.31 19.38
N ASN A 98 -14.34 -23.17 19.88
CA ASN A 98 -12.98 -23.27 19.36
C ASN A 98 -12.96 -23.77 17.91
N PHE A 99 -12.05 -23.21 17.11
CA PHE A 99 -11.80 -23.62 15.73
C PHE A 99 -10.42 -24.24 15.64
N MET A 100 -10.31 -25.36 14.91
CA MET A 100 -9.03 -26.00 14.65
C MET A 100 -8.38 -25.33 13.44
N VAL A 101 -7.13 -24.91 13.58
CA VAL A 101 -6.37 -24.22 12.53
C VAL A 101 -5.17 -25.09 12.14
N GLU A 102 -4.90 -25.19 10.84
CA GLU A 102 -3.72 -25.88 10.32
C GLU A 102 -2.45 -25.07 10.57
N ASP A 103 -1.32 -25.76 10.75
CA ASP A 103 -0.04 -25.10 10.98
C ASP A 103 0.41 -24.32 9.73
N GLU A 104 0.84 -23.08 9.94
CA GLU A 104 1.43 -22.26 8.89
C GLU A 104 2.84 -22.76 8.55
N THR A 105 3.09 -23.10 7.29
CA THR A 105 4.37 -23.65 6.83
C THR A 105 5.24 -22.64 6.07
N VAL A 106 4.69 -21.44 5.80
CA VAL A 106 5.34 -20.35 5.07
C VAL A 106 5.03 -19.05 5.78
N LEU A 107 6.07 -18.23 5.98
CA LEU A 107 5.91 -16.90 6.56
C LEU A 107 5.36 -15.94 5.51
N HIS A 108 4.12 -15.47 5.69
CA HIS A 108 3.46 -14.57 4.73
C HIS A 108 3.84 -13.10 4.90
N ASN A 109 4.21 -12.68 6.12
CA ASN A 109 4.57 -11.30 6.45
C ASN A 109 5.74 -11.29 7.42
N ILE A 110 6.71 -10.39 7.20
CA ILE A 110 7.74 -10.08 8.20
C ILE A 110 7.24 -8.89 9.02
N PRO A 111 7.12 -9.01 10.35
CA PRO A 111 6.61 -7.92 11.18
C PRO A 111 7.58 -6.73 11.14
N TYR A 112 7.04 -5.55 10.88
CA TYR A 112 7.81 -4.31 11.03
C TYR A 112 7.85 -3.91 12.50
N MET A 113 9.05 -3.84 13.07
CA MET A 113 9.27 -3.53 14.49
C MET A 113 9.87 -2.14 14.72
N GLY A 114 10.05 -1.34 13.66
CA GLY A 114 10.74 -0.06 13.74
C GLY A 114 12.22 -0.18 13.38
N ASP A 115 12.72 0.77 12.62
CA ASP A 115 14.11 0.77 12.12
C ASP A 115 15.12 0.75 13.27
N GLU A 116 14.82 1.48 14.35
CA GLU A 116 15.66 1.55 15.55
C GLU A 116 15.85 0.19 16.25
N ILE A 117 14.88 -0.72 16.14
CA ILE A 117 14.94 -2.07 16.72
C ILE A 117 15.69 -3.02 15.79
N LEU A 118 15.49 -2.88 14.47
CA LEU A 118 16.16 -3.70 13.46
C LEU A 118 17.68 -3.49 13.47
N ASP A 119 18.14 -2.27 13.73
CA ASP A 119 19.58 -1.95 13.81
C ASP A 119 20.25 -2.54 15.07
N GLN A 120 19.48 -2.90 16.10
CA GLN A 120 20.00 -3.40 17.38
C GLN A 120 20.07 -4.94 17.44
N ASP A 121 19.12 -5.63 16.81
CA ASP A 121 19.02 -7.09 16.85
C ASP A 121 18.61 -7.68 15.49
N GLY A 122 19.58 -7.82 14.60
CA GLY A 122 19.42 -8.52 13.33
C GLY A 122 19.20 -10.04 13.48
N THR A 123 19.49 -10.62 14.65
CA THR A 123 19.41 -12.08 14.85
C THR A 123 17.97 -12.57 14.98
N PHE A 124 17.08 -11.75 15.55
CA PHE A 124 15.66 -12.09 15.67
C PHE A 124 15.00 -12.42 14.32
N ILE A 125 15.28 -11.63 13.27
CA ILE A 125 14.69 -11.85 11.94
C ILE A 125 15.22 -13.15 11.32
N GLU A 126 16.51 -13.44 11.49
CA GLU A 126 17.10 -14.69 11.01
C GLU A 126 16.49 -15.92 11.71
N GLU A 127 16.30 -15.85 13.03
CA GLU A 127 15.65 -16.91 13.80
C GLU A 127 14.19 -17.10 13.40
N LEU A 128 13.46 -16.00 13.21
CA LEU A 128 12.08 -16.05 12.73
C LEU A 128 12.00 -16.76 11.37
N ILE A 129 12.85 -16.39 10.42
CA ILE A 129 12.89 -17.01 9.09
C ILE A 129 13.25 -18.49 9.19
N LYS A 130 14.19 -18.84 10.07
CA LYS A 130 14.61 -20.24 10.30
C LYS A 130 13.48 -21.12 10.81
N ASN A 131 12.56 -20.59 11.62
CA ASN A 131 11.38 -21.34 12.08
C ASN A 131 10.44 -21.77 10.95
N TYR A 132 10.54 -21.13 9.78
CA TYR A 132 9.76 -21.46 8.58
C TYR A 132 10.62 -22.16 7.50
N ASP A 133 11.73 -22.80 7.87
CA ASP A 133 12.70 -23.40 6.93
C ASP A 133 13.23 -22.42 5.86
N GLY A 134 13.28 -21.13 6.16
CA GLY A 134 13.61 -20.11 5.16
C GLY A 134 12.49 -19.78 4.17
N LYS A 135 11.29 -20.36 4.33
CA LYS A 135 10.16 -20.15 3.40
C LYS A 135 9.44 -18.85 3.73
N VAL A 136 9.80 -17.78 3.03
CA VAL A 136 9.09 -16.50 3.06
C VAL A 136 8.28 -16.31 1.78
N HIS A 137 7.05 -15.84 1.90
CA HIS A 137 6.22 -15.54 0.73
C HIS A 137 6.89 -14.47 -0.13
N GLY A 138 7.00 -14.74 -1.44
CA GLY A 138 7.64 -13.82 -2.39
C GLY A 138 9.14 -14.02 -2.60
N ASP A 139 9.82 -14.84 -1.79
CA ASP A 139 11.28 -15.10 -1.90
C ASP A 139 11.63 -16.15 -2.98
N ARG A 140 10.83 -16.26 -4.04
CA ARG A 140 11.09 -17.21 -5.14
C ARG A 140 11.84 -16.52 -6.28
N GLU A 141 12.99 -17.06 -6.66
CA GLU A 141 13.77 -16.63 -7.83
C GLU A 141 12.95 -16.70 -9.13
N THR A 142 11.98 -17.60 -9.19
CA THR A 142 10.99 -17.64 -10.25
C THR A 142 9.96 -16.55 -10.01
N GLY A 143 10.07 -15.45 -10.77
CA GLY A 143 9.11 -14.35 -10.75
C GLY A 143 7.64 -14.78 -10.93
N PHE A 144 6.73 -13.82 -10.79
CA PHE A 144 5.27 -13.95 -10.86
C PHE A 144 4.72 -15.21 -11.55
N ILE A 145 4.02 -16.05 -10.79
CA ILE A 145 3.26 -17.20 -11.29
C ILE A 145 1.80 -17.05 -10.87
N ASP A 146 0.89 -17.11 -11.85
CA ASP A 146 -0.54 -17.17 -11.60
C ASP A 146 -1.06 -18.59 -11.90
N ASP A 147 -2.27 -18.90 -11.45
CA ASP A 147 -2.88 -20.23 -11.62
C ASP A 147 -2.91 -20.68 -13.08
N SER A 148 -3.12 -19.72 -14.00
CA SER A 148 -3.22 -20.02 -15.42
C SER A 148 -1.88 -20.43 -16.03
N ILE A 149 -0.79 -19.74 -15.67
CA ILE A 149 0.58 -20.09 -16.08
C ILE A 149 1.04 -21.36 -15.35
N PHE A 150 0.63 -21.55 -14.09
CA PHE A 150 0.95 -22.75 -13.32
C PHE A 150 0.40 -24.01 -13.99
N VAL A 151 -0.88 -24.03 -14.37
CA VAL A 151 -1.50 -25.17 -15.06
C VAL A 151 -0.84 -25.43 -16.41
N GLU A 152 -0.56 -24.38 -17.21
CA GLU A 152 0.15 -24.52 -18.48
C GLU A 152 1.55 -25.12 -18.30
N LEU A 153 2.26 -24.71 -17.25
CA LEU A 153 3.59 -25.21 -16.93
C LEU A 153 3.55 -26.69 -16.54
N VAL A 154 2.63 -27.09 -15.65
CA VAL A 154 2.46 -28.50 -15.25
C VAL A 154 2.20 -29.36 -16.48
N ASN A 155 1.28 -28.95 -17.35
CA ASN A 155 0.95 -29.68 -18.57
C ASN A 155 2.14 -29.78 -19.54
N ALA A 156 2.91 -28.71 -19.69
CA ALA A 156 4.09 -28.72 -20.56
C ALA A 156 5.20 -29.62 -20.02
N LEU A 157 5.36 -29.71 -18.70
CA LEU A 157 6.34 -30.58 -18.06
C LEU A 157 5.94 -32.06 -18.08
N ILE A 158 4.65 -32.39 -18.14
CA ILE A 158 4.18 -33.79 -18.31
C ILE A 158 4.50 -34.31 -19.72
N GLN A 159 4.54 -33.43 -20.72
CA GLN A 159 4.82 -33.80 -22.12
C GLN A 159 6.32 -33.94 -22.42
N TYR A 160 7.18 -33.52 -21.50
CA TYR A 160 8.63 -33.54 -21.61
C TYR A 160 9.21 -34.79 -20.95
#